data_AF-A0A1H9I9Z2-F1
#
_entry.id   AF-A0A1H9I9Z2-F1
#
_cell.length_a   1.000
_cell.length_b   1.000
_cell.length_c   1.000
_cell.angle_alpha   90.00
_cell.angle_beta   90.00
_cell.angle_gamma   90.00
#
_symmetry.space_group_name_H-M   'P 1'
#
loop_
_entity.id
_entity.type
_entity.pdbx_description
1 polymer ?
#
loop_
_entity_poly.entity_id
_entity_poly.type
_entity_poly.pdbx_seq_one_letter_code
_entity_poly.pdbx_strand_id
1 'polypeptide(L)'
;MANHRVHVVPVVLALANPPWQRDVWLDPSEFENIDHVFHTLFDDFCDADEPERYLGISLRTEEEVTLMRALGVALNAAAAEAPHDTDAEYLQASAWPEVVAIAGRLAQVMVSNDLRLLSCGQQAWVSNCVTTPTHSSERARTSTDHHHR
;
A
#
# COMPACT_ATOMS: atom_id res chain seq x y z
N MET A 1 15.73 3.75 2.13
CA MET A 1 14.55 3.91 3.00
C MET A 1 13.78 2.62 2.95
N ALA A 2 13.47 2.01 4.10
CA ALA A 2 12.60 0.84 4.13
C ALA A 2 11.23 1.22 3.57
N ASN A 3 10.61 0.35 2.79
CA ASN A 3 9.31 0.64 2.18
C ASN A 3 8.19 0.35 3.17
N HIS A 4 7.90 1.27 4.11
CA HIS A 4 6.93 1.06 5.20
C HIS A 4 5.55 0.61 4.68
N ARG A 5 5.18 1.05 3.47
CA ARG A 5 3.93 0.66 2.81
C ARG A 5 3.76 -0.85 2.64
N VAL A 6 4.84 -1.62 2.47
CA VAL A 6 4.75 -3.09 2.31
C VAL A 6 4.26 -3.79 3.57
N HIS A 7 4.30 -3.12 4.72
CA HIS A 7 3.78 -3.63 5.99
C HIS A 7 2.33 -3.20 6.22
N VAL A 8 1.97 -1.97 5.85
CA VAL A 8 0.61 -1.44 6.05
C VAL A 8 -0.42 -2.07 5.09
N VAL A 9 -0.09 -2.24 3.80
CA VAL A 9 -1.06 -2.74 2.81
C VAL A 9 -1.56 -4.16 3.14
N PRO A 10 -0.71 -5.15 3.46
CA PRO A 10 -1.17 -6.48 3.83
C PRO A 10 -2.08 -6.49 5.06
N VAL A 11 -1.76 -5.71 6.09
CA VAL A 11 -2.58 -5.61 7.31
C VAL A 11 -3.97 -5.05 7.01
N VAL A 12 -4.06 -4.00 6.19
CA VAL A 12 -5.36 -3.45 5.76
C VAL A 12 -6.15 -4.46 4.91
N LEU A 13 -5.47 -5.26 4.07
CA LEU A 13 -6.12 -6.34 3.31
C LEU A 13 -6.63 -7.47 4.23
N ALA A 14 -5.90 -7.83 5.28
CA ALA A 14 -6.35 -8.80 6.27
C ALA A 14 -7.59 -8.30 7.03
N LEU A 15 -7.61 -7.02 7.44
CA LEU A 15 -8.79 -6.37 8.03
C LEU A 15 -10.01 -6.32 7.09
N ALA A 16 -9.79 -6.34 5.78
CA ALA A 16 -10.86 -6.37 4.78
C ALA A 16 -11.40 -7.78 4.47
N ASN A 17 -10.84 -8.85 5.08
CA ASN A 17 -11.11 -10.23 4.70
C ASN A 17 -11.65 -11.08 5.88
N PRO A 18 -12.97 -11.06 6.14
CA PRO A 18 -13.56 -11.79 7.28
C PRO A 18 -13.33 -13.31 7.29
N PRO A 19 -13.29 -14.04 6.16
CA PRO A 19 -12.85 -15.43 6.16
C PRO A 19 -11.42 -15.60 6.69
N TRP A 20 -10.46 -14.82 6.18
CA TRP A 20 -9.07 -14.86 6.63
C TRP A 20 -8.93 -14.55 8.13
N GLN A 21 -9.67 -13.56 8.62
CA GLN A 21 -9.68 -13.21 10.05
C GLN A 21 -10.06 -14.39 10.93
N ARG A 22 -11.08 -15.16 10.53
CA ARG A 22 -11.51 -16.34 11.30
C ARG A 22 -10.52 -17.48 11.19
N ASP A 23 -9.97 -17.71 10.01
CA ASP A 23 -9.10 -18.85 9.74
C ASP A 23 -7.69 -18.66 10.30
N VAL A 24 -7.20 -17.41 10.38
CA VAL A 24 -5.82 -17.09 10.79
C VAL A 24 -5.76 -16.50 12.20
N TRP A 25 -6.55 -15.46 12.51
CA TRP A 25 -6.40 -14.78 13.81
C TRP A 25 -6.98 -15.56 14.98
N LEU A 26 -7.80 -16.58 14.73
CA LEU A 26 -8.26 -17.50 15.78
C LEU A 26 -7.41 -18.78 15.87
N ASP A 27 -6.40 -18.94 15.01
CA ASP A 27 -5.45 -20.04 15.09
C ASP A 27 -4.24 -19.62 15.94
N PRO A 28 -4.04 -20.19 17.14
CA PRO A 28 -2.92 -19.83 18.02
C PRO A 28 -1.55 -20.26 17.49
N SER A 29 -1.48 -21.03 16.39
CA SER A 29 -0.22 -21.42 15.75
C SER A 29 0.28 -20.43 14.71
N GLU A 30 -0.58 -19.49 14.28
CA GLU A 30 -0.23 -18.43 13.35
C GLU A 30 0.35 -17.22 14.08
N PHE A 31 1.24 -16.50 13.39
CA PHE A 31 1.87 -15.29 13.94
C PHE A 31 0.99 -14.06 13.80
N GLU A 32 0.19 -13.99 12.74
CA GLU A 32 -0.68 -12.84 12.46
C GLU A 32 -1.96 -12.91 13.32
N ASN A 33 -2.20 -11.87 14.10
CA ASN A 33 -3.40 -11.68 14.93
C ASN A 33 -3.75 -10.19 15.04
N ILE A 34 -4.77 -9.84 15.82
CA ILE A 34 -5.21 -8.44 15.96
C ILE A 34 -4.16 -7.60 16.70
N ASP A 35 -3.41 -8.17 17.63
CA ASP A 35 -2.29 -7.47 18.29
C ASP A 35 -1.23 -7.02 17.25
N HIS A 36 -0.88 -7.88 16.28
CA HIS A 36 -0.01 -7.52 15.17
C HIS A 36 -0.60 -6.38 14.29
N VAL A 37 -1.93 -6.37 14.10
CA VAL A 37 -2.62 -5.28 13.40
C VAL A 37 -2.45 -3.96 14.14
N PHE A 38 -2.69 -3.94 15.46
CA PHE A 38 -2.55 -2.73 16.27
C PHE A 38 -1.11 -2.21 16.26
N HIS A 39 -0.12 -3.08 16.48
CA HIS A 39 1.29 -2.69 16.39
C HIS A 39 1.65 -2.10 15.03
N THR A 40 1.17 -2.68 13.93
CA THR A 40 1.46 -2.17 12.58
C THR A 40 0.81 -0.81 12.30
N LEU A 41 -0.45 -0.62 12.74
CA LEU A 41 -1.25 0.54 12.37
C LEU A 41 -1.15 1.72 13.35
N PHE A 42 -0.68 1.49 14.59
CA PHE A 42 -0.59 2.52 15.62
C PHE A 42 0.85 2.79 16.12
N ASP A 43 1.85 2.01 15.71
CA ASP A 43 3.24 2.20 16.18
C ASP A 43 4.29 2.03 15.06
N ASP A 44 4.45 0.81 14.55
CA ASP A 44 5.65 0.43 13.78
C ASP A 44 5.76 1.12 12.41
N PHE A 45 4.65 1.25 11.70
CA PHE A 45 4.64 1.67 10.28
C PHE A 45 3.60 2.74 9.95
N CYS A 46 2.72 3.05 10.90
CA CYS A 46 1.70 4.09 10.82
C CYS A 46 1.29 4.53 12.22
N ASP A 47 0.47 5.56 12.28
CA ASP A 47 -0.30 5.94 13.46
C ASP A 47 -1.71 6.29 12.95
N ALA A 48 -2.70 5.45 13.23
CA ALA A 48 -4.05 5.66 12.76
C ALA A 48 -4.78 6.79 13.51
N ASP A 49 -4.27 7.25 14.66
CA ASP A 49 -4.75 8.45 15.35
C ASP A 49 -4.17 9.73 14.74
N GLU A 50 -2.94 9.67 14.20
CA GLU A 50 -2.26 10.80 13.54
C GLU A 50 -1.73 10.47 12.11
N PRO A 51 -2.58 9.98 11.18
CA PRO A 51 -2.12 9.41 9.90
C PRO A 51 -1.48 10.41 8.94
N GLU A 52 -1.73 11.71 9.09
CA GLU A 52 -1.13 12.79 8.29
C GLU A 52 0.40 12.75 8.34
N ARG A 53 0.97 12.37 9.49
CA ARG A 53 2.43 12.28 9.69
C ARG A 53 3.08 11.24 8.79
N TYR A 54 2.28 10.32 8.26
CA TYR A 54 2.72 9.20 7.43
C TYR A 54 2.44 9.40 5.94
N LEU A 55 1.91 10.57 5.54
CA LEU A 55 1.77 10.95 4.14
C LEU A 55 3.15 11.11 3.49
N GLY A 56 3.38 10.36 2.40
CA GLY A 56 4.67 10.24 1.73
C GLY A 56 5.60 9.17 2.31
N ILE A 57 5.19 8.50 3.40
CA ILE A 57 5.97 7.42 4.05
C ILE A 57 5.29 6.07 3.81
N SER A 58 4.17 5.81 4.48
CA SER A 58 3.35 4.60 4.29
C SER A 58 2.04 4.90 3.53
N LEU A 59 1.52 6.11 3.67
CA LEU A 59 0.34 6.63 2.96
C LEU A 59 0.75 7.55 1.81
N ARG A 60 -0.07 7.64 0.76
CA ARG A 60 0.27 8.35 -0.48
C ARG A 60 -0.65 9.49 -0.87
N THR A 61 -1.89 9.46 -0.41
CA THR A 61 -2.89 10.47 -0.77
C THR A 61 -3.66 10.90 0.45
N GLU A 62 -4.24 12.09 0.39
CA GLU A 62 -5.16 12.60 1.43
C GLU A 62 -6.38 11.68 1.62
N GLU A 63 -6.78 10.95 0.57
CA GLU A 63 -7.84 9.95 0.68
C GLU A 63 -7.40 8.74 1.53
N GLU A 64 -6.16 8.24 1.34
CA GLU A 64 -5.60 7.19 2.20
C GLU A 64 -5.50 7.67 3.66
N VAL A 65 -5.08 8.91 3.89
CA VAL A 65 -5.02 9.53 5.23
C VAL A 65 -6.41 9.61 5.88
N THR A 66 -7.41 10.08 5.13
CA THR A 66 -8.79 10.20 5.62
C THR A 66 -9.38 8.85 6.00
N LEU A 67 -9.16 7.84 5.16
CA LEU A 67 -9.65 6.48 5.40
C LEU A 67 -8.89 5.78 6.53
N MET A 68 -7.57 6.01 6.67
CA MET A 68 -6.79 5.49 7.78
C MET A 68 -7.27 6.06 9.11
N ARG A 69 -7.58 7.36 9.18
CA ARG A 69 -8.15 7.95 10.41
C ARG A 69 -9.50 7.34 10.77
N ALA A 70 -10.37 7.15 9.78
CA ALA A 70 -11.66 6.52 10.00
C ALA A 70 -11.50 5.07 10.48
N LEU A 71 -10.50 4.35 9.94
CA LEU A 71 -10.16 3.00 10.38
C LEU A 71 -9.67 2.99 11.84
N GLY A 72 -8.81 3.93 12.22
CA GLY A 72 -8.34 4.09 13.60
C GLY A 72 -9.49 4.31 14.60
N VAL A 73 -10.43 5.19 14.26
CA VAL A 73 -11.64 5.40 15.07
C VAL A 73 -12.46 4.11 15.24
N ALA A 74 -12.67 3.36 14.16
CA ALA A 74 -13.43 2.12 14.21
C ALA A 74 -12.71 1.01 15.02
N LEU A 75 -11.39 0.91 14.90
CA LEU A 75 -10.58 -0.04 15.68
C LEU A 75 -10.61 0.30 17.17
N ASN A 76 -10.48 1.58 17.52
CA ASN A 76 -10.59 2.04 18.91
C ASN A 76 -12.00 1.79 19.49
N ALA A 77 -13.06 1.90 18.67
CA ALA A 77 -14.41 1.55 19.07
C ALA A 77 -14.55 0.04 19.33
N ALA A 78 -13.97 -0.81 18.47
CA ALA A 78 -13.96 -2.26 18.69
C ALA A 78 -13.15 -2.65 19.94
N ALA A 79 -12.02 -1.99 20.20
CA ALA A 79 -11.21 -2.20 21.41
C ALA A 79 -11.98 -1.87 22.68
N ALA A 80 -12.80 -0.81 22.67
CA ALA A 80 -13.65 -0.47 23.80
C ALA A 80 -14.71 -1.55 24.13
N GLU A 81 -15.02 -2.44 23.19
CA GLU A 81 -15.95 -3.57 23.36
C GLU A 81 -15.24 -4.91 23.67
N ALA A 82 -13.90 -4.96 23.66
CA ALA A 82 -13.09 -6.15 23.86
C ALA A 82 -12.23 -6.04 25.15
N PRO A 83 -12.82 -6.24 26.35
CA PRO A 83 -12.17 -5.92 27.62
C PRO A 83 -10.95 -6.79 27.97
N HIS A 84 -10.76 -7.93 27.31
CA HIS A 84 -9.60 -8.79 27.51
C HIS A 84 -8.65 -8.78 26.31
N ASP A 85 -8.87 -7.88 25.34
CA ASP A 85 -8.04 -7.70 24.15
C ASP A 85 -7.81 -9.01 23.36
N THR A 86 -8.76 -9.94 23.39
CA THR A 86 -8.63 -11.21 22.65
C THR A 86 -9.16 -11.08 21.23
N ASP A 87 -8.52 -11.77 20.28
CA ASP A 87 -8.93 -11.75 18.87
C ASP A 87 -10.42 -12.11 18.71
N ALA A 88 -10.89 -13.11 19.45
CA ALA A 88 -12.29 -13.55 19.43
C ALA A 88 -13.27 -12.47 19.93
N GLU A 89 -12.90 -11.67 20.93
CA GLU A 89 -13.74 -10.58 21.43
C GLU A 89 -13.82 -9.44 20.42
N TYR A 90 -12.69 -9.04 19.84
CA TYR A 90 -12.66 -8.05 18.76
C TYR A 90 -13.57 -8.45 17.58
N LEU A 91 -13.50 -9.70 17.12
CA LEU A 91 -14.34 -10.20 16.02
C LEU A 91 -15.84 -10.28 16.39
N GLN A 92 -16.18 -10.25 17.69
CA GLN A 92 -17.55 -10.19 18.19
C GLN A 92 -18.04 -8.78 18.48
N ALA A 93 -17.15 -7.78 18.50
CA ALA A 93 -17.50 -6.39 18.73
C ALA A 93 -18.53 -5.91 17.71
N SER A 94 -19.51 -5.14 18.17
CA SER A 94 -20.57 -4.59 17.34
C SER A 94 -20.04 -3.60 16.30
N ALA A 95 -18.92 -2.95 16.60
CA ALA A 95 -18.17 -2.08 15.67
C ALA A 95 -17.37 -2.83 14.60
N TRP A 96 -17.14 -4.14 14.75
CA TRP A 96 -16.26 -4.90 13.83
C TRP A 96 -16.69 -4.87 12.35
N PRO A 97 -17.99 -4.94 12.00
CA PRO A 97 -18.42 -4.80 10.61
C PRO A 97 -18.02 -3.45 9.98
N GLU A 98 -17.95 -2.37 10.76
CA GLU A 98 -17.51 -1.05 10.29
C GLU A 98 -16.00 -1.04 10.01
N VAL A 99 -15.20 -1.67 10.89
CA VAL A 99 -13.76 -1.88 10.67
C VAL A 99 -13.52 -2.55 9.31
N VAL A 100 -14.23 -3.67 9.04
CA VAL A 100 -14.11 -4.41 7.77
C VAL A 100 -14.49 -3.54 6.58
N ALA A 101 -15.58 -2.78 6.67
CA ALA A 101 -16.06 -1.93 5.58
C ALA A 101 -15.08 -0.81 5.23
N ILE A 102 -14.54 -0.12 6.25
CA ILE A 102 -13.56 0.95 6.06
C ILE A 102 -12.24 0.38 5.54
N ALA A 103 -11.76 -0.72 6.11
CA ALA A 103 -10.56 -1.41 5.65
C ALA A 103 -10.68 -1.85 4.19
N GLY A 104 -11.84 -2.38 3.78
CA GLY A 104 -12.10 -2.74 2.38
C GLY A 104 -11.99 -1.56 1.43
N ARG A 105 -12.54 -0.39 1.82
CA ARG A 105 -12.42 0.83 1.03
C ARG A 105 -10.97 1.33 0.99
N LEU A 106 -10.28 1.34 2.13
CA LEU A 106 -8.87 1.75 2.21
C LEU A 106 -7.99 0.84 1.35
N ALA A 107 -8.14 -0.48 1.45
CA ALA A 107 -7.42 -1.46 0.64
C ALA A 107 -7.60 -1.17 -0.85
N GLN A 108 -8.83 -0.91 -1.31
CA GLN A 108 -9.11 -0.58 -2.69
C GLN A 108 -8.34 0.67 -3.16
N VAL A 109 -8.34 1.73 -2.36
CA VAL A 109 -7.62 2.97 -2.66
C VAL A 109 -6.11 2.73 -2.68
N MET A 110 -5.57 2.03 -1.68
CA MET A 110 -4.14 1.74 -1.59
C MET A 110 -3.64 0.92 -2.79
N VAL A 111 -4.31 -0.18 -3.11
CA VAL A 111 -3.96 -1.02 -4.27
C VAL A 111 -4.09 -0.24 -5.57
N SER A 112 -5.14 0.58 -5.72
CA SER A 112 -5.30 1.41 -6.92
C SER A 112 -4.15 2.41 -7.09
N ASN A 113 -3.68 3.02 -6.00
CA ASN A 113 -2.54 3.92 -6.03
C ASN A 113 -1.24 3.18 -6.35
N ASP A 114 -1.04 1.97 -5.81
CA ASP A 114 0.10 1.09 -6.16
C ASP A 114 0.13 0.75 -7.65
N LEU A 115 -1.00 0.32 -8.20
CA LEU A 115 -1.12 -0.02 -9.62
C LEU A 115 -0.87 1.20 -10.53
N ARG A 116 -1.36 2.39 -10.14
CA ARG A 116 -1.09 3.63 -10.88
C ARG A 116 0.39 3.99 -10.91
N LEU A 117 1.11 3.84 -9.80
CA LEU A 117 2.56 4.09 -9.77
C LEU A 117 3.31 3.11 -10.67
N LEU A 118 2.97 1.83 -10.62
CA LEU A 118 3.58 0.82 -11.49
C LEU A 118 3.32 1.12 -12.97
N SER A 119 2.09 1.53 -13.31
CA SER A 119 1.70 1.89 -14.67
C SER A 119 2.43 3.14 -15.18
N CYS A 120 2.59 4.16 -14.32
CA CYS A 120 3.34 5.37 -14.65
C CYS A 120 4.84 5.06 -14.87
N GLY A 121 5.42 4.21 -14.00
CA GLY A 121 6.78 3.73 -14.14
C GLY A 121 7.02 2.97 -15.45
N GLN A 122 6.08 2.11 -15.84
CA GLN A 122 6.12 1.41 -17.15
C GLN A 122 6.06 2.40 -18.32
N GLN A 123 5.17 3.39 -18.29
CA GLN A 123 5.05 4.39 -19.37
C GLN A 123 6.29 5.30 -19.48
N ALA A 124 6.87 5.71 -18.35
CA ALA A 124 8.11 6.48 -18.33
C ALA A 124 9.28 5.67 -18.91
N TRP A 125 9.37 4.38 -18.57
CA TRP A 125 10.41 3.49 -19.10
C TRP A 125 10.26 3.28 -20.61
N VAL A 126 9.05 3.01 -21.09
CA VAL A 126 8.75 2.90 -22.53
C VAL A 126 9.06 4.20 -23.26
N SER A 127 8.68 5.35 -22.70
CA SER A 127 8.97 6.66 -23.31
C SER A 127 10.47 6.92 -23.42
N ASN A 128 11.26 6.54 -22.41
CA ASN A 128 12.72 6.72 -22.40
C ASN A 128 13.44 5.75 -23.35
N CYS A 129 12.91 4.53 -23.55
CA CYS A 129 13.41 3.58 -24.55
C CYS A 129 13.13 4.04 -25.99
N VAL A 130 11.96 4.63 -26.27
CA VAL A 130 11.59 5.09 -27.62
C VAL A 130 12.31 6.38 -28.01
N THR A 131 12.74 7.20 -27.05
CA THR A 131 13.39 8.49 -27.30
C THR A 131 14.92 8.47 -27.32
N THR A 132 15.57 7.31 -27.23
CA THR A 132 17.01 7.24 -27.53
C THR A 132 17.21 7.28 -29.05
N PRO A 133 17.76 8.37 -29.63
CA PRO A 133 18.15 8.34 -31.03
C PRO A 133 19.39 7.46 -31.11
N THR A 134 19.35 6.43 -31.96
CA THR A 134 20.56 5.76 -32.46
C THR A 134 21.45 6.81 -33.12
N HIS A 135 22.36 7.40 -32.35
CA HIS A 135 23.46 8.19 -32.88
C HIS A 135 24.52 7.21 -33.41
N SER A 136 24.20 6.59 -34.56
CA SER A 136 25.17 5.83 -35.34
C SER A 136 26.10 6.83 -36.01
N SER A 137 27.22 7.07 -35.33
CA SER A 137 28.41 7.80 -35.77
C SER A 137 28.69 7.63 -37.27
N GLU A 138 28.44 8.69 -38.03
CA GLU A 138 29.05 8.94 -39.32
C GLU A 138 30.56 9.12 -39.12
N ARG A 139 31.37 8.23 -39.70
CA ARG A 139 32.82 8.42 -39.80
C ARG A 139 33.35 7.91 -41.14
N ALA A 140 33.51 8.89 -42.04
CA ALA A 140 34.55 9.05 -43.06
C ALA A 140 34.99 7.83 -43.90
N ARG A 141 34.71 7.90 -45.21
CA ARG A 141 35.70 7.56 -46.24
C ARG A 141 35.77 8.66 -47.30
N THR A 142 36.98 9.19 -47.44
CA THR A 142 37.44 10.16 -48.43
C THR A 142 37.78 9.47 -49.77
N SER A 143 37.76 10.28 -50.84
CA SER A 143 38.42 10.07 -52.16
C SER A 143 37.68 9.08 -53.10
N THR A 144 37.47 9.34 -54.40
CA THR A 144 38.27 10.08 -55.40
C THR A 144 37.42 10.41 -56.65
N ASP A 145 37.74 11.52 -57.34
CA ASP A 145 37.55 11.91 -58.77
C ASP A 145 36.25 11.55 -59.53
N HIS A 146 35.66 12.41 -60.37
CA HIS A 146 36.29 13.05 -61.52
C HIS A 146 35.47 14.23 -62.07
N HIS A 147 36.18 15.24 -62.56
CA HIS A 147 35.69 16.43 -63.25
C HIS A 147 35.23 16.16 -64.71
N HIS A 148 34.36 17.07 -65.16
CA HIS A 148 33.76 17.31 -66.47
C HIS A 148 34.50 16.91 -67.78
N ARG A 149 33.60 16.59 -68.75
CA ARG A 149 33.65 16.73 -70.23
C ARG A 149 34.24 15.60 -71.07
#